data_AF-A0A150AGR5-F1
#
_entry.id   AF-A0A150AGR5-F1
#
_cell.length_a   1.000
_cell.length_b   1.000
_cell.length_c   1.000
_cell.angle_alpha   90.00
_cell.angle_beta   90.00
_cell.angle_gamma   90.00
#
_symmetry.space_group_name_H-M   'P 1'
#
loop_
_entity.id
_entity.type
_entity.pdbx_description
1 polymer ?
#
loop_
_entity_poly.entity_id
_entity_poly.type
_entity_poly.pdbx_seq_one_letter_code
_entity_poly.pdbx_strand_id
1 'polypeptide(L)'
;MKRYRIYLTEGGNEDKKSLNTVAKAITQMNYFLQFIVEYRNGLLSKASFNYYTEYLQNLVEQDKLTSSQKAMRRMYGRRINLEIEKEGYLIWMYEHKFNRVIQNNHQPLLRNDWAKGFEDWLALKSKLTRKTDYGRTLSNIVSLYLEWLNNSSYQSISALSVNQFLREQAHLKISTLNLYLKAIKRFATYYEHSSNDEKRHEIVLEINSLKKFEDSLQLVNRIGLNEQQVSKLFSEANQKQQFILHLGVNMGLRGSSMLHLKVKDINLVTKKMDVWLKGKNNTMSLPIPPTTYHFVKDYIDSNELQNDEYLLGYKGNKISSLSKYFSDFLYKCDLKEIEKEGVLYSISLHNLRHTFAYNALEKFGLITTSRLLGHATTQITEQHYLQDKSRDLLNSLYDEEEY
;
A
#
# COMPACT_ATOMS: atom_id res chain seq x y z
N MET A 1 12.10 -35.49 -6.29
CA MET A 1 11.77 -36.94 -6.30
C MET A 1 11.99 -37.61 -7.65
N LYS A 2 11.25 -37.24 -8.71
CA LYS A 2 11.38 -37.87 -10.05
C LYS A 2 12.83 -37.87 -10.59
N ARG A 3 13.53 -36.74 -10.49
CA ARG A 3 14.96 -36.60 -10.88
C ARG A 3 15.95 -37.40 -10.02
N TYR A 4 15.65 -37.63 -8.74
CA TYR A 4 16.53 -38.40 -7.83
C TYR A 4 16.38 -39.91 -8.04
N ARG A 5 15.14 -40.36 -8.34
CA ARG A 5 14.88 -41.74 -8.78
C ARG A 5 15.64 -42.05 -10.06
N ILE A 6 15.63 -41.12 -11.03
CA ILE A 6 16.39 -41.21 -12.29
C ILE A 6 17.90 -41.29 -12.02
N TYR A 7 18.46 -40.38 -11.22
CA TYR A 7 19.88 -40.38 -10.83
C TYR A 7 20.35 -41.69 -10.18
N LEU A 8 19.51 -42.31 -9.34
CA LEU A 8 19.86 -43.58 -8.68
C LEU A 8 19.72 -44.81 -9.60
N THR A 9 18.93 -44.72 -10.68
CA THR A 9 18.76 -45.78 -11.67
C THR A 9 19.73 -45.67 -12.85
N GLU A 10 20.29 -44.48 -13.11
CA GLU A 10 21.23 -44.21 -14.22
C GLU A 10 22.63 -44.82 -14.01
N GLY A 11 22.96 -45.29 -12.80
CA GLY A 11 24.23 -45.97 -12.50
C GLY A 11 24.34 -47.43 -12.94
N GLY A 12 23.43 -47.94 -13.78
CA GLY A 12 23.58 -49.24 -14.45
C GLY A 12 23.48 -50.48 -13.56
N ASN A 13 22.72 -50.44 -12.46
CA ASN A 13 22.39 -51.66 -11.72
C ASN A 13 20.87 -51.86 -11.69
N GLU A 14 20.36 -52.58 -12.68
CA GLU A 14 18.98 -53.11 -12.73
C GLU A 14 18.73 -54.21 -11.68
N ASP A 15 19.68 -54.47 -10.79
CA ASP A 15 19.57 -55.51 -9.78
C ASP A 15 18.51 -55.12 -8.72
N LYS A 16 17.62 -56.07 -8.38
CA LYS A 16 16.45 -55.87 -7.51
C LYS A 16 16.80 -55.19 -6.18
N LYS A 17 18.04 -55.35 -5.74
CA LYS A 17 18.63 -54.80 -4.50
C LYS A 17 18.87 -53.29 -4.57
N SER A 18 19.26 -52.73 -5.71
CA SER A 18 19.47 -51.29 -5.90
C SER A 18 18.12 -50.57 -5.87
N LEU A 19 17.13 -51.05 -6.63
CA LEU A 19 15.75 -50.53 -6.67
C LEU A 19 15.08 -50.56 -5.28
N ASN A 20 15.30 -51.63 -4.52
CA ASN A 20 14.80 -51.73 -3.15
C ASN A 20 15.49 -50.72 -2.21
N THR A 21 16.77 -50.42 -2.44
CA THR A 21 17.51 -49.39 -1.70
C THR A 21 17.01 -47.98 -2.02
N VAL A 22 16.69 -47.70 -3.30
CA VAL A 22 16.08 -46.43 -3.73
C VAL A 22 14.69 -46.24 -3.12
N ALA A 23 13.84 -47.28 -3.16
CA ALA A 23 12.51 -47.23 -2.58
C ALA A 23 12.56 -46.99 -1.05
N LYS A 24 13.52 -47.62 -0.37
CA LYS A 24 13.80 -47.40 1.05
C LYS A 24 14.23 -45.95 1.32
N ALA A 25 15.15 -45.40 0.55
CA ALA A 25 15.61 -44.02 0.69
C ALA A 25 14.48 -42.99 0.48
N ILE A 26 13.62 -43.20 -0.54
CA ILE A 26 12.45 -42.37 -0.80
C ILE A 26 11.46 -42.40 0.37
N THR A 27 11.21 -43.61 0.90
CA THR A 27 10.31 -43.79 2.04
C THR A 27 10.81 -43.05 3.27
N GLN A 28 12.12 -43.13 3.55
CA GLN A 28 12.73 -42.41 4.68
C GLN A 28 12.70 -40.89 4.50
N MET A 29 12.88 -40.39 3.27
CA MET A 29 12.76 -38.97 2.96
C MET A 29 11.34 -38.45 3.22
N ASN A 30 10.31 -39.25 2.91
CA ASN A 30 8.91 -38.87 3.15
C ASN A 30 8.60 -38.74 4.65
N TYR A 31 9.08 -39.66 5.49
CA TYR A 31 8.88 -39.55 6.95
C TYR A 31 9.65 -38.37 7.54
N PHE A 32 10.84 -38.07 7.02
CA PHE A 32 11.57 -36.87 7.44
C PHE A 32 10.82 -35.60 7.08
N LEU A 33 10.26 -35.52 5.87
CA LEU A 33 9.44 -34.38 5.47
C LEU A 33 8.17 -34.27 6.34
N GLN A 34 7.54 -35.38 6.69
CA GLN A 34 6.38 -35.40 7.58
C GLN A 34 6.73 -34.91 9.00
N PHE A 35 7.86 -35.36 9.56
CA PHE A 35 8.39 -34.85 10.83
C PHE A 35 8.58 -33.33 10.81
N ILE A 36 9.16 -32.80 9.73
CA ILE A 36 9.37 -31.36 9.57
C ILE A 36 8.04 -30.60 9.45
N VAL A 37 7.04 -31.19 8.79
CA VAL A 37 5.69 -30.61 8.71
C VAL A 37 5.00 -30.61 10.07
N GLU A 38 5.08 -31.69 10.85
CA GLU A 38 4.48 -31.77 12.18
C GLU A 38 5.17 -30.84 13.19
N TYR A 39 6.51 -30.70 13.12
CA TYR A 39 7.25 -29.68 13.85
C TYR A 39 6.80 -28.27 13.48
N ARG A 40 6.72 -27.96 12.18
CA ARG A 40 6.27 -26.66 11.69
C ARG A 40 4.83 -26.32 12.12
N ASN A 41 3.98 -27.33 12.25
CA ASN A 41 2.61 -27.18 12.74
C ASN A 41 2.51 -27.11 14.28
N GLY A 42 3.64 -27.10 14.99
CA GLY A 42 3.70 -26.99 16.45
C GLY A 42 3.32 -28.28 17.19
N LEU A 43 3.18 -29.41 16.48
CA LEU A 43 2.87 -30.72 17.08
C LEU A 43 4.13 -31.36 17.70
N LEU A 44 5.32 -30.88 17.32
CA LEU A 44 6.61 -31.29 17.89
C LEU A 44 7.36 -30.05 18.38
N SER A 45 8.02 -30.16 19.53
CA SER A 45 8.64 -29.01 20.21
C SER A 45 10.04 -28.67 19.71
N LYS A 46 10.74 -29.60 19.06
CA LYS A 46 12.12 -29.40 18.56
C LYS A 46 12.37 -30.16 17.25
N ALA A 47 13.12 -29.54 16.34
CA ALA A 47 13.62 -30.17 15.12
C ALA A 47 15.12 -30.47 15.25
N SER A 48 15.45 -31.66 15.73
CA SER A 48 16.82 -32.19 15.71
C SER A 48 16.82 -33.66 15.30
N PHE A 49 17.98 -34.21 14.95
CA PHE A 49 18.09 -35.62 14.55
C PHE A 49 17.58 -36.57 15.65
N ASN A 50 17.87 -36.26 16.92
CA ASN A 50 17.40 -37.06 18.06
C ASN A 50 15.86 -37.06 18.18
N TYR A 51 15.22 -35.90 17.99
CA TYR A 51 13.75 -35.79 17.98
C TYR A 51 13.14 -36.45 16.75
N TYR A 52 13.81 -36.42 15.60
CA TYR A 52 13.37 -37.17 14.42
C TYR A 52 13.42 -38.68 14.68
N THR A 53 14.47 -39.16 15.37
CA THR A 53 14.50 -40.57 15.77
C THR A 53 13.34 -40.88 16.69
N GLU A 54 13.11 -40.13 17.76
CA GLU A 54 11.99 -40.34 18.69
C GLU A 54 10.62 -40.31 17.98
N TYR A 55 10.43 -39.40 17.02
CA TYR A 55 9.24 -39.32 16.19
C TYR A 55 8.96 -40.61 15.40
N LEU A 56 9.99 -41.18 14.76
CA LEU A 56 9.84 -42.47 14.07
C LEU A 56 9.52 -43.62 15.04
N GLN A 57 9.97 -43.54 16.29
CA GLN A 57 9.66 -44.52 17.34
C GLN A 57 8.17 -44.49 17.69
N ASN A 58 7.65 -43.29 17.88
CA ASN A 58 6.24 -43.05 18.20
C ASN A 58 5.33 -43.54 17.05
N LEU A 59 5.71 -43.32 15.79
CA LEU A 59 4.97 -43.87 14.65
C LEU A 59 4.96 -45.40 14.59
N VAL A 60 6.01 -46.08 15.07
CA VAL A 60 6.02 -47.55 15.21
C VAL A 60 5.09 -48.01 16.32
N GLU A 61 5.10 -47.32 17.45
CA GLU A 61 4.25 -47.65 18.61
C GLU A 61 2.76 -47.42 18.32
N GLN A 62 2.44 -46.50 17.40
CA GLN A 62 1.09 -46.26 16.90
C GLN A 62 0.66 -47.20 15.74
N ASP A 63 1.44 -48.24 15.43
CA ASP A 63 1.26 -49.13 14.27
C ASP A 63 1.17 -48.43 12.89
N LYS A 64 1.54 -47.15 12.83
CA LYS A 64 1.63 -46.37 11.59
C LYS A 64 2.90 -46.69 10.79
N LEU A 65 3.82 -47.46 11.38
CA LEU A 65 5.12 -47.82 10.82
C LEU A 65 5.47 -49.28 11.17
N THR A 66 5.51 -50.18 10.18
CA THR A 66 5.87 -51.59 10.44
C THR A 66 7.33 -51.76 10.87
N SER A 67 7.58 -52.73 11.76
CA SER A 67 8.86 -53.05 12.42
C SER A 67 10.01 -53.47 11.47
N SER A 68 9.77 -53.62 10.16
CA SER A 68 10.85 -53.76 9.17
C SER A 68 11.71 -52.49 9.02
N GLN A 69 11.27 -51.35 9.57
CA GLN A 69 12.03 -50.10 9.63
C GLN A 69 13.04 -50.02 10.78
N LYS A 70 13.01 -50.97 11.74
CA LYS A 70 14.07 -51.13 12.76
C LYS A 70 15.43 -51.47 12.11
N ALA A 71 15.41 -52.14 10.96
CA ALA A 71 16.58 -52.36 10.12
C ALA A 71 17.06 -51.07 9.42
N MET A 72 16.15 -50.16 9.05
CA MET A 72 16.49 -48.86 8.44
C MET A 72 17.17 -47.92 9.44
N ARG A 73 16.73 -47.90 10.70
CA ARG A 73 17.41 -47.20 11.81
C ARG A 73 18.87 -47.67 12.00
N ARG A 74 19.10 -48.99 11.93
CA ARG A 74 20.46 -49.57 12.02
C ARG A 74 21.33 -49.22 10.81
N MET A 75 20.74 -49.07 9.61
CA MET A 75 21.46 -48.62 8.41
C MET A 75 21.99 -47.19 8.55
N TYR A 76 21.22 -46.29 9.19
CA TYR A 76 21.65 -44.91 9.42
C TYR A 76 22.71 -44.80 10.54
N GLY A 77 22.52 -45.53 11.66
CA GLY A 77 23.46 -45.48 12.78
C GLY A 77 24.82 -46.12 12.50
N ARG A 78 24.90 -47.18 11.68
CA ARG A 78 26.18 -47.87 11.40
C ARG A 78 26.98 -47.26 10.25
N ARG A 79 26.35 -46.71 9.20
CA ARG A 79 27.09 -46.22 8.02
C ARG A 79 27.74 -44.86 8.20
N ILE A 80 27.17 -43.98 9.03
CA ILE A 80 27.78 -42.66 9.34
C ILE A 80 29.08 -42.83 10.15
N ASN A 81 29.15 -43.84 11.03
CA ASN A 81 30.38 -44.13 11.79
C ASN A 81 31.45 -44.89 10.99
N LEU A 82 31.11 -45.51 9.86
CA LEU A 82 32.02 -46.37 9.09
C LEU A 82 32.56 -45.72 7.81
N GLU A 83 31.95 -44.63 7.34
CA GLU A 83 32.36 -43.95 6.10
C GLU A 83 32.30 -42.43 6.32
N ILE A 84 33.32 -41.89 7.01
CA ILE A 84 33.50 -40.45 7.26
C ILE A 84 33.48 -39.64 5.95
N GLU A 85 33.93 -40.21 4.83
CA GLU A 85 33.88 -39.55 3.52
C GLU A 85 32.44 -39.37 2.97
N LYS A 86 31.45 -40.07 3.52
CA LYS A 86 30.01 -39.89 3.21
C LYS A 86 29.26 -39.01 4.20
N GLU A 87 29.95 -38.46 5.20
CA GLU A 87 29.54 -37.20 5.85
C GLU A 87 29.31 -36.11 4.78
N GLY A 88 30.03 -36.25 3.67
CA GLY A 88 29.78 -35.60 2.39
C GLY A 88 28.34 -35.66 1.88
N TYR A 89 27.44 -36.59 2.24
CA TYR A 89 26.04 -36.50 1.77
C TYR A 89 25.20 -35.51 2.59
N LEU A 90 25.42 -35.43 3.90
CA LEU A 90 24.78 -34.42 4.76
C LEU A 90 25.44 -33.06 4.59
N ILE A 91 26.77 -33.02 4.40
CA ILE A 91 27.52 -31.82 4.05
C ILE A 91 27.19 -31.37 2.62
N TRP A 92 27.09 -32.27 1.63
CA TRP A 92 26.61 -31.92 0.28
C TRP A 92 25.13 -31.53 0.30
N MET A 93 24.28 -32.16 1.11
CA MET A 93 22.93 -31.67 1.33
C MET A 93 22.97 -30.28 1.95
N TYR A 94 23.75 -30.04 3.01
CA TYR A 94 23.92 -28.75 3.68
C TYR A 94 24.45 -27.65 2.74
N GLU A 95 25.55 -27.92 2.04
CA GLU A 95 26.28 -27.03 1.14
C GLU A 95 25.60 -26.84 -0.21
N HIS A 96 24.99 -27.88 -0.79
CA HIS A 96 24.46 -27.82 -2.16
C HIS A 96 22.92 -27.76 -2.24
N LYS A 97 22.14 -28.18 -1.23
CA LYS A 97 20.66 -28.26 -1.33
C LYS A 97 19.81 -27.95 -0.09
N PHE A 98 20.37 -27.74 1.10
CA PHE A 98 19.64 -27.40 2.32
C PHE A 98 19.37 -25.90 2.32
N ASN A 99 20.41 -25.10 2.06
CA ASN A 99 20.26 -23.66 1.87
C ASN A 99 19.47 -23.32 0.62
N ARG A 100 19.49 -24.11 -0.47
CA ARG A 100 18.63 -23.87 -1.65
C ARG A 100 17.16 -24.24 -1.45
N VAL A 101 16.83 -25.27 -0.65
CA VAL A 101 15.43 -25.57 -0.28
C VAL A 101 14.89 -24.52 0.72
N ILE A 102 15.76 -23.91 1.51
CA ILE A 102 15.44 -22.80 2.41
C ILE A 102 15.42 -21.45 1.68
N GLN A 103 16.24 -21.23 0.64
CA GLN A 103 16.46 -19.92 0.02
C GLN A 103 15.81 -19.68 -1.35
N ASN A 104 15.21 -20.64 -2.07
CA ASN A 104 14.37 -20.33 -3.25
C ASN A 104 13.70 -21.59 -3.86
N ASN A 105 12.44 -21.63 -4.28
CA ASN A 105 11.47 -20.56 -4.47
C ASN A 105 10.00 -21.05 -4.56
N HIS A 106 9.70 -22.29 -4.16
CA HIS A 106 8.35 -22.85 -4.30
C HIS A 106 8.04 -23.84 -3.17
N GLN A 107 7.71 -23.36 -1.97
CA GLN A 107 6.86 -24.07 -0.99
C GLN A 107 6.26 -23.08 0.05
N PRO A 108 5.08 -23.39 0.60
CA PRO A 108 3.90 -22.52 0.61
C PRO A 108 3.71 -21.74 1.93
N LEU A 109 4.73 -21.04 2.41
CA LEU A 109 4.59 -20.12 3.56
C LEU A 109 4.04 -18.74 3.16
N LEU A 110 4.14 -18.38 1.87
CA LEU A 110 3.61 -17.13 1.31
C LEU A 110 2.24 -17.28 0.61
N ARG A 111 1.61 -18.45 0.75
CA ARG A 111 0.15 -18.59 0.56
C ARG A 111 -0.58 -18.60 1.90
N ASN A 112 -0.01 -17.99 2.93
CA ASN A 112 -0.87 -17.42 3.95
C ASN A 112 -1.33 -16.07 3.45
N ASP A 113 -2.65 -15.94 3.46
CA ASP A 113 -3.45 -14.75 3.27
C ASP A 113 -3.05 -13.66 4.29
N TRP A 114 -1.77 -13.32 4.54
CA TRP A 114 -1.40 -12.18 5.41
C TRP A 114 -1.87 -10.90 4.76
N ALA A 115 -1.62 -10.74 3.46
CA ALA A 115 -2.11 -9.61 2.68
C ALA A 115 -3.64 -9.59 2.61
N LYS A 116 -4.28 -10.74 2.40
CA LYS A 116 -5.75 -10.85 2.29
C LYS A 116 -6.45 -10.75 3.65
N GLY A 117 -5.96 -11.43 4.67
CA GLY A 117 -6.37 -11.29 6.07
C GLY A 117 -6.10 -9.89 6.62
N PHE A 118 -5.03 -9.21 6.19
CA PHE A 118 -4.81 -7.79 6.48
C PHE A 118 -5.80 -6.90 5.73
N GLU A 119 -6.11 -7.18 4.46
CA GLU A 119 -7.17 -6.47 3.72
C GLU A 119 -8.53 -6.64 4.39
N ASP A 120 -8.88 -7.87 4.80
CA ASP A 120 -10.10 -8.21 5.51
C ASP A 120 -10.14 -7.54 6.89
N TRP A 121 -9.03 -7.56 7.63
CA TRP A 121 -8.90 -6.86 8.92
C TRP A 121 -9.06 -5.34 8.76
N LEU A 122 -8.47 -4.76 7.71
CA LEU A 122 -8.65 -3.34 7.38
C LEU A 122 -10.11 -3.03 7.02
N ALA A 123 -10.80 -3.93 6.31
CA ALA A 123 -12.21 -3.81 5.99
C ALA A 123 -13.10 -3.88 7.24
N LEU A 124 -12.83 -4.83 8.15
CA LEU A 124 -13.55 -4.97 9.43
C LEU A 124 -13.36 -3.76 10.35
N LYS A 125 -12.15 -3.16 10.37
CA LYS A 125 -11.86 -1.96 11.18
C LYS A 125 -12.26 -0.65 10.47
N SER A 126 -12.70 -0.71 9.22
CA SER A 126 -13.11 0.47 8.45
C SER A 126 -14.45 1.01 8.93
N LYS A 127 -14.52 2.31 9.19
CA LYS A 127 -15.79 3.02 9.43
C LYS A 127 -16.50 3.44 8.13
N LEU A 128 -15.91 3.12 6.97
CA LEU A 128 -16.47 3.48 5.66
C LEU A 128 -17.51 2.43 5.25
N THR A 129 -18.68 2.87 4.78
CA THR A 129 -19.74 1.96 4.32
C THR A 129 -19.49 1.40 2.93
N ARG A 130 -18.53 1.97 2.17
CA ARG A 130 -18.19 1.54 0.82
C ARG A 130 -16.81 0.91 0.75
N LYS A 131 -16.65 -0.07 -0.14
CA LYS A 131 -15.34 -0.63 -0.49
C LYS A 131 -14.50 0.47 -1.16
N THR A 132 -13.28 0.67 -0.67
CA THR A 132 -12.31 1.60 -1.25
C THR A 132 -11.03 0.84 -1.58
N ASP A 133 -10.24 1.34 -2.54
CA ASP A 133 -8.94 0.74 -2.86
C ASP A 133 -7.90 0.90 -1.76
N TYR A 134 -8.22 1.60 -0.66
CA TYR A 134 -7.29 1.84 0.44
C TYR A 134 -6.78 0.54 1.07
N GLY A 135 -7.68 -0.39 1.39
CA GLY A 135 -7.30 -1.68 1.97
C GLY A 135 -6.37 -2.46 1.04
N ARG A 136 -6.76 -2.52 -0.24
CA ARG A 136 -5.98 -3.15 -1.31
C ARG A 136 -4.61 -2.52 -1.51
N THR A 137 -4.52 -1.18 -1.51
CA THR A 137 -3.25 -0.46 -1.68
C THR A 137 -2.29 -0.75 -0.54
N LEU A 138 -2.77 -0.68 0.71
CA LEU A 138 -1.94 -0.99 1.87
C LEU A 138 -1.52 -2.47 1.87
N SER A 139 -2.44 -3.37 1.52
CA SER A 139 -2.18 -4.80 1.39
C SER A 139 -1.10 -5.09 0.34
N ASN A 140 -1.18 -4.49 -0.84
CA ASN A 140 -0.16 -4.64 -1.89
C ASN A 140 1.23 -4.16 -1.43
N ILE A 141 1.31 -3.03 -0.73
CA ILE A 141 2.59 -2.53 -0.20
C ILE A 141 3.17 -3.50 0.82
N VAL A 142 2.33 -4.04 1.71
CA VAL A 142 2.74 -5.05 2.69
C VAL A 142 3.22 -6.32 1.99
N SER A 143 2.53 -6.77 0.94
CA SER A 143 3.00 -7.89 0.12
C SER A 143 4.40 -7.64 -0.43
N LEU A 144 4.66 -6.45 -1.00
CA LEU A 144 5.99 -6.08 -1.49
C LEU A 144 7.05 -6.13 -0.38
N TYR A 145 6.74 -5.60 0.80
CA TYR A 145 7.65 -5.67 1.94
C TYR A 145 7.91 -7.11 2.40
N LEU A 146 6.88 -7.95 2.49
CA LEU A 146 7.02 -9.35 2.88
C LEU A 146 7.79 -10.15 1.83
N GLU A 147 7.51 -9.96 0.54
CA GLU A 147 8.28 -10.56 -0.56
C GLU A 147 9.75 -10.14 -0.51
N TRP A 148 10.03 -8.86 -0.29
CA TRP A 148 11.39 -8.37 -0.08
C TRP A 148 12.05 -9.01 1.15
N LEU A 149 11.33 -9.10 2.26
CA LEU A 149 11.84 -9.66 3.52
C LEU A 149 12.26 -11.14 3.38
N ASN A 150 11.50 -11.91 2.61
CA ASN A 150 11.82 -13.32 2.34
C ASN A 150 13.07 -13.50 1.47
N ASN A 151 13.38 -12.50 0.63
CA ASN A 151 14.53 -12.52 -0.27
C ASN A 151 15.74 -11.77 0.30
N SER A 152 15.62 -11.14 1.47
CA SER A 152 16.68 -10.38 2.12
C SER A 152 17.35 -11.17 3.24
N SER A 153 18.49 -10.67 3.72
CA SER A 153 19.20 -11.20 4.88
C SER A 153 18.47 -10.94 6.21
N TYR A 154 17.44 -10.10 6.23
CA TYR A 154 16.79 -9.63 7.46
C TYR A 154 15.71 -10.59 8.00
N GLN A 155 15.15 -11.48 7.16
CA GLN A 155 14.28 -12.66 7.42
C GLN A 155 13.20 -12.60 8.53
N SER A 156 13.00 -11.46 9.18
CA SER A 156 12.15 -11.24 10.34
C SER A 156 11.63 -9.81 10.36
N ILE A 157 10.37 -9.64 10.79
CA ILE A 157 9.74 -8.32 10.88
C ILE A 157 10.36 -7.57 12.07
N SER A 158 10.99 -6.44 11.80
CA SER A 158 11.67 -5.60 12.79
C SER A 158 11.79 -4.17 12.28
N ALA A 159 11.99 -3.19 13.17
CA ALA A 159 12.23 -1.81 12.76
C ALA A 159 13.45 -1.68 11.82
N LEU A 160 14.48 -2.51 12.02
CA LEU A 160 15.65 -2.58 11.15
C LEU A 160 15.30 -3.02 9.73
N SER A 161 14.55 -4.12 9.58
CA SER A 161 14.12 -4.62 8.26
C SER A 161 13.22 -3.60 7.52
N VAL A 162 12.37 -2.88 8.25
CA VAL A 162 11.49 -1.84 7.68
C VAL A 162 12.33 -0.66 7.18
N ASN A 163 13.28 -0.18 7.97
CA ASN A 163 14.18 0.90 7.55
C ASN A 163 15.00 0.51 6.32
N GLN A 164 15.53 -0.71 6.28
CA GLN A 164 16.31 -1.19 5.14
C GLN A 164 15.44 -1.29 3.88
N PHE A 165 14.25 -1.88 3.97
CA PHE A 165 13.30 -1.93 2.86
C PHE A 165 13.00 -0.53 2.31
N LEU A 166 12.67 0.43 3.18
CA LEU A 166 12.33 1.78 2.76
C LEU A 166 13.52 2.52 2.14
N ARG A 167 14.75 2.27 2.60
CA ARG A 167 15.98 2.81 1.99
C ARG A 167 16.22 2.29 0.58
N GLU A 168 15.94 1.01 0.33
CA GLU A 168 16.04 0.44 -1.03
C GLU A 168 14.96 1.01 -1.97
N GLN A 169 13.87 1.52 -1.41
CA GLN A 169 12.84 2.25 -2.15
C GLN A 169 13.12 3.76 -2.28
N ALA A 170 14.31 4.25 -1.94
CA ALA A 170 14.63 5.70 -1.92
C ALA A 170 14.47 6.42 -3.28
N HIS A 171 14.38 5.67 -4.39
CA HIS A 171 14.03 6.20 -5.71
C HIS A 171 12.57 6.70 -5.80
N LEU A 172 11.70 6.30 -4.86
CA LEU A 172 10.31 6.75 -4.78
C LEU A 172 10.21 8.12 -4.12
N LYS A 173 9.14 8.85 -4.43
CA LYS A 173 8.82 10.12 -3.76
C LYS A 173 8.67 9.91 -2.25
N ILE A 174 9.10 10.91 -1.46
CA ILE A 174 8.99 10.93 0.00
C ILE A 174 7.55 10.65 0.48
N SER A 175 6.55 11.19 -0.21
CA SER A 175 5.13 10.94 0.09
C SER A 175 4.73 9.47 -0.12
N THR A 176 5.31 8.80 -1.12
CA THR A 176 5.13 7.36 -1.37
C THR A 176 5.85 6.54 -0.31
N LEU A 177 7.08 6.89 0.06
CA LEU A 177 7.81 6.24 1.16
C LEU A 177 7.05 6.34 2.49
N ASN A 178 6.48 7.50 2.77
CA ASN A 178 5.65 7.71 3.97
C ASN A 178 4.33 6.93 3.91
N LEU A 179 3.76 6.71 2.72
CA LEU A 179 2.63 5.80 2.54
C LEU A 179 3.06 4.35 2.82
N TYR A 180 4.25 3.95 2.39
CA TYR A 180 4.78 2.61 2.65
C TYR A 180 5.00 2.37 4.14
N LEU A 181 5.68 3.31 4.81
CA LEU A 181 5.85 3.27 6.26
C LEU A 181 4.50 3.20 6.98
N LYS A 182 3.50 3.98 6.53
CA LYS A 182 2.15 3.93 7.10
C LYS A 182 1.49 2.56 6.92
N ALA A 183 1.63 1.93 5.74
CA ALA A 183 1.09 0.60 5.47
C ALA A 183 1.72 -0.43 6.40
N ILE A 184 3.06 -0.40 6.53
CA ILE A 184 3.82 -1.33 7.37
C ILE A 184 3.50 -1.13 8.86
N LYS A 185 3.38 0.10 9.36
CA LYS A 185 2.93 0.37 10.74
C LYS A 185 1.54 -0.21 11.02
N ARG A 186 0.61 -0.07 10.08
CA ARG A 186 -0.74 -0.65 10.22
C ARG A 186 -0.70 -2.17 10.18
N PHE A 187 0.17 -2.75 9.37
CA PHE A 187 0.43 -4.18 9.35
C PHE A 187 1.07 -4.67 10.64
N ALA A 188 1.99 -3.92 11.25
CA ALA A 188 2.58 -4.27 12.54
C ALA A 188 1.48 -4.42 13.61
N THR A 189 0.54 -3.47 13.70
CA THR A 189 -0.63 -3.63 14.59
C THR A 189 -1.44 -4.89 14.29
N TYR A 190 -1.65 -5.24 13.02
CA TYR A 190 -2.33 -6.49 12.66
C TYR A 190 -1.51 -7.74 13.05
N TYR A 191 -0.19 -7.69 12.87
CA TYR A 191 0.77 -8.72 13.25
C TYR A 191 0.72 -9.00 14.75
N GLU A 192 0.63 -7.95 15.59
CA GLU A 192 0.48 -8.09 17.04
C GLU A 192 -0.74 -8.91 17.46
N HIS A 193 -1.85 -8.76 16.75
CA HIS A 193 -3.12 -9.45 17.06
C HIS A 193 -3.16 -10.88 16.51
N SER A 194 -2.38 -11.17 15.48
CA SER A 194 -2.55 -12.38 14.65
C SER A 194 -1.33 -13.32 14.70
N SER A 195 -0.19 -12.87 15.21
CA SER A 195 1.03 -13.66 15.34
C SER A 195 1.16 -14.27 16.74
N ASN A 196 1.76 -15.47 16.80
CA ASN A 196 2.12 -16.14 18.04
C ASN A 196 3.54 -15.78 18.53
N ASP A 197 4.21 -14.83 17.87
CA ASP A 197 5.54 -14.37 18.25
C ASP A 197 5.53 -13.73 19.65
N GLU A 198 6.39 -14.20 20.54
CA GLU A 198 6.51 -13.71 21.92
C GLU A 198 6.95 -12.24 21.95
N LYS A 199 7.74 -11.78 20.97
CA LYS A 199 8.24 -10.40 20.86
C LYS A 199 7.34 -9.48 20.04
N ARG A 200 6.16 -9.96 19.61
CA ARG A 200 5.27 -9.19 18.72
C ARG A 200 4.96 -7.78 19.22
N HIS A 201 4.75 -7.60 20.53
CA HIS A 201 4.45 -6.30 21.12
C HIS A 201 5.65 -5.33 21.02
N GLU A 202 6.86 -5.80 21.37
CA GLU A 202 8.10 -5.03 21.26
C GLU A 202 8.36 -4.60 19.81
N ILE A 203 8.23 -5.53 18.86
CA ILE A 203 8.38 -5.26 17.42
C ILE A 203 7.43 -4.16 16.95
N VAL A 204 6.16 -4.18 17.39
CA VAL A 204 5.18 -3.14 17.03
C VAL A 204 5.55 -1.78 17.59
N LEU A 205 6.00 -1.71 18.84
CA LEU A 205 6.43 -0.46 19.46
C LEU A 205 7.61 0.15 18.69
N GLU A 206 8.62 -0.66 18.36
CA GLU A 206 9.78 -0.22 17.58
C GLU A 206 9.37 0.28 16.19
N ILE A 207 8.57 -0.50 15.45
CA ILE A 207 8.11 -0.09 14.11
C ILE A 207 7.27 1.18 14.20
N ASN A 208 6.41 1.34 15.21
CA ASN A 208 5.61 2.54 15.40
C ASN A 208 6.44 3.77 15.78
N SER A 209 7.62 3.58 16.40
CA SER A 209 8.56 4.67 16.71
C SER A 209 9.27 5.25 15.49
N LEU A 210 9.32 4.52 14.36
CA LEU A 210 9.99 4.98 13.13
C LEU A 210 9.43 6.31 12.64
N LYS A 211 10.31 7.28 12.41
CA LYS A 211 9.91 8.61 11.95
C LYS A 211 9.58 8.60 10.46
N LYS A 212 8.71 9.52 10.06
CA LYS A 212 8.44 9.77 8.63
C LYS A 212 9.69 10.33 7.97
N PHE A 213 9.85 10.06 6.69
CA PHE A 213 10.81 10.76 5.86
C PHE A 213 10.37 12.22 5.75
N GLU A 214 11.29 13.13 6.04
CA GLU A 214 11.09 14.57 5.92
C GLU A 214 11.74 15.04 4.62
N ASP A 215 11.08 15.98 3.96
CA ASP A 215 11.68 16.68 2.83
C ASP A 215 12.52 17.81 3.40
N SER A 216 13.84 17.73 3.20
CA SER A 216 14.79 18.73 3.69
C SER A 216 14.54 20.12 3.13
N LEU A 217 13.83 20.23 2.00
CA LEU A 217 13.59 21.51 1.33
C LEU A 217 12.29 22.20 1.77
N GLN A 218 11.47 21.60 2.65
CA GLN A 218 10.15 22.13 3.03
C GLN A 218 9.35 22.71 1.83
N LEU A 219 9.49 22.09 0.66
CA LEU A 219 8.94 22.66 -0.57
C LEU A 219 7.43 22.77 -0.43
N VAL A 220 6.91 23.94 -0.79
CA VAL A 220 5.48 24.19 -0.86
C VAL A 220 4.88 23.13 -1.77
N ASN A 221 4.11 22.21 -1.18
CA ASN A 221 3.57 21.11 -1.97
C ASN A 221 2.57 21.62 -3.03
N ARG A 222 1.95 22.80 -2.79
CA ARG A 222 0.90 23.38 -3.63
C ARG A 222 0.86 24.90 -3.52
N ILE A 223 0.90 25.58 -4.65
CA ILE A 223 0.68 27.03 -4.73
C ILE A 223 -0.75 27.34 -5.19
N GLY A 224 -1.27 28.48 -4.73
CA GLY A 224 -2.46 29.12 -5.28
C GLY A 224 -2.13 29.83 -6.59
N LEU A 225 -3.14 29.95 -7.47
CA LEU A 225 -3.03 30.68 -8.73
C LEU A 225 -3.40 32.15 -8.50
N ASN A 226 -2.70 33.07 -9.16
CA ASN A 226 -3.06 34.48 -9.13
C ASN A 226 -4.25 34.79 -10.07
N GLU A 227 -4.80 36.00 -9.99
CA GLU A 227 -5.98 36.39 -10.76
C GLU A 227 -5.75 36.33 -12.28
N GLN A 228 -4.56 36.70 -12.76
CA GLN A 228 -4.22 36.65 -14.19
C GLN A 228 -4.21 35.21 -14.71
N GLN A 229 -3.61 34.28 -13.95
CA GLN A 229 -3.56 32.85 -14.27
C GLN A 229 -4.98 32.25 -14.26
N VAL A 230 -5.79 32.58 -13.25
CA VAL A 230 -7.19 32.14 -13.18
C VAL A 230 -7.99 32.68 -14.37
N SER A 231 -7.84 33.97 -14.70
CA SER A 231 -8.52 34.62 -15.82
C SER A 231 -8.16 33.94 -17.16
N LYS A 232 -6.86 33.68 -17.40
CA LYS A 232 -6.38 32.93 -18.57
C LYS A 232 -7.02 31.55 -18.68
N LEU A 233 -7.12 30.81 -17.57
CA LEU A 233 -7.80 29.51 -17.56
C LEU A 233 -9.27 29.65 -17.93
N PHE A 234 -10.00 30.64 -17.41
CA PHE A 234 -11.40 30.82 -17.76
C PHE A 234 -11.59 31.22 -19.23
N SER A 235 -10.73 32.07 -19.79
CA SER A 235 -10.84 32.53 -21.18
C SER A 235 -10.56 31.43 -22.21
N GLU A 236 -9.66 30.50 -21.91
CA GLU A 236 -9.27 29.42 -22.83
C GLU A 236 -10.06 28.11 -22.60
N ALA A 237 -10.84 28.04 -21.52
CA ALA A 237 -11.60 26.86 -21.16
C ALA A 237 -12.83 26.67 -22.05
N ASN A 238 -13.02 25.45 -22.53
CA ASN A 238 -14.31 25.01 -23.04
C ASN A 238 -15.34 24.86 -21.90
N GLN A 239 -16.60 24.63 -22.24
CA GLN A 239 -17.71 24.56 -21.27
C GLN A 239 -17.45 23.56 -20.12
N LYS A 240 -16.93 22.37 -20.40
CA LYS A 240 -16.63 21.36 -19.36
C LYS A 240 -15.45 21.78 -18.49
N GLN A 241 -14.43 22.41 -19.05
CA GLN A 241 -13.29 22.95 -18.30
C GLN A 241 -13.73 24.13 -17.42
N GLN A 242 -14.58 25.03 -17.92
CA GLN A 242 -15.16 26.12 -17.12
C GLN A 242 -15.94 25.55 -15.93
N PHE A 243 -16.71 24.49 -16.12
CA PHE A 243 -17.40 23.81 -15.02
C PHE A 243 -16.42 23.31 -13.94
N ILE A 244 -15.30 22.70 -14.33
CA ILE A 244 -14.23 22.29 -13.41
C ILE A 244 -13.64 23.49 -12.66
N LEU A 245 -13.37 24.60 -13.38
CA LEU A 245 -12.80 25.81 -12.79
C LEU A 245 -13.76 26.46 -11.79
N HIS A 246 -15.06 26.58 -12.11
CA HIS A 246 -16.08 27.06 -11.20
C HIS A 246 -16.14 26.23 -9.91
N LEU A 247 -16.16 24.90 -10.02
CA LEU A 247 -16.18 24.03 -8.84
C LEU A 247 -14.87 24.07 -8.04
N GLY A 248 -13.72 24.26 -8.71
CA GLY A 248 -12.40 24.25 -8.10
C GLY A 248 -12.04 25.56 -7.42
N VAL A 249 -12.10 26.66 -8.16
CA VAL A 249 -11.64 27.99 -7.76
C VAL A 249 -12.71 28.74 -6.94
N ASN A 250 -14.00 28.58 -7.28
CA ASN A 250 -15.06 29.34 -6.59
C ASN A 250 -15.71 28.58 -5.44
N MET A 251 -15.62 27.24 -5.44
CA MET A 251 -16.22 26.40 -4.41
C MET A 251 -15.21 25.52 -3.65
N GLY A 252 -13.95 25.45 -4.09
CA GLY A 252 -12.92 24.69 -3.38
C GLY A 252 -13.13 23.17 -3.38
N LEU A 253 -13.89 22.62 -4.34
CA LEU A 253 -14.22 21.19 -4.33
C LEU A 253 -12.98 20.32 -4.61
N ARG A 254 -12.97 19.09 -4.08
CA ARG A 254 -11.96 18.10 -4.46
C ARG A 254 -12.37 17.47 -5.80
N GLY A 255 -11.40 17.11 -6.65
CA GLY A 255 -11.68 16.41 -7.92
C GLY A 255 -12.53 15.15 -7.75
N SER A 256 -12.34 14.40 -6.65
CA SER A 256 -13.20 13.25 -6.35
C SER A 256 -14.65 13.64 -6.07
N SER A 257 -14.88 14.79 -5.43
CA SER A 257 -16.23 15.29 -5.15
C SER A 257 -16.90 15.79 -6.42
N MET A 258 -16.16 16.52 -7.28
CA MET A 258 -16.63 16.95 -8.60
C MET A 258 -17.11 15.77 -9.45
N LEU A 259 -16.39 14.64 -9.42
CA LEU A 259 -16.74 13.42 -10.17
C LEU A 259 -18.00 12.70 -9.68
N HIS A 260 -18.39 12.91 -8.43
CA HIS A 260 -19.57 12.26 -7.87
C HIS A 260 -20.82 13.13 -7.95
N LEU A 261 -20.65 14.39 -8.36
CA LEU A 261 -21.72 15.37 -8.39
C LEU A 261 -22.69 15.08 -9.54
N LYS A 262 -23.97 14.93 -9.18
CA LYS A 262 -25.09 14.71 -10.10
C LYS A 262 -25.98 15.94 -10.18
N VAL A 263 -26.83 15.99 -11.21
CA VAL A 263 -27.82 17.07 -11.36
C VAL A 263 -28.72 17.17 -10.13
N LYS A 264 -29.21 16.04 -9.60
CA LYS A 264 -30.06 16.01 -8.39
C LYS A 264 -29.38 16.54 -7.11
N ASP A 265 -28.06 16.64 -7.09
CA ASP A 265 -27.33 17.20 -5.96
C ASP A 265 -27.33 18.74 -5.99
N ILE A 266 -27.87 19.35 -7.06
CA ILE A 266 -28.02 20.80 -7.22
C ILE A 266 -29.46 21.19 -6.90
N ASN A 267 -29.65 21.90 -5.79
CA ASN A 267 -30.95 22.47 -5.45
C ASN A 267 -31.02 23.91 -5.98
N LEU A 268 -31.65 24.07 -7.15
CA LEU A 268 -31.78 25.36 -7.83
C LEU A 268 -32.63 26.37 -7.05
N VAL A 269 -33.60 25.91 -6.25
CA VAL A 269 -34.47 26.78 -5.42
C VAL A 269 -33.69 27.42 -4.28
N THR A 270 -32.94 26.61 -3.53
CA THR A 270 -32.18 27.07 -2.36
C THR A 270 -30.77 27.56 -2.72
N LYS A 271 -30.35 27.41 -3.98
CA LYS A 271 -29.01 27.70 -4.49
C LYS A 271 -27.91 27.00 -3.68
N LYS A 272 -28.16 25.73 -3.37
CA LYS A 272 -27.25 24.86 -2.60
C LYS A 272 -26.86 23.64 -3.41
N MET A 273 -25.68 23.12 -3.10
CA MET A 273 -25.10 21.93 -3.71
C MET A 273 -24.72 20.94 -2.62
N ASP A 274 -25.25 19.71 -2.73
CA ASP A 274 -24.93 18.63 -1.81
C ASP A 274 -23.68 17.89 -2.28
N VAL A 275 -22.54 18.23 -1.65
CA VAL A 275 -21.24 17.73 -2.07
C VAL A 275 -20.85 16.52 -1.25
N TRP A 276 -20.49 15.44 -1.93
CA TRP A 276 -19.93 14.26 -1.28
C TRP A 276 -18.51 14.52 -0.74
N LEU A 277 -18.24 14.12 0.52
CA LEU A 277 -16.95 14.30 1.17
C LEU A 277 -16.14 12.99 1.26
N LYS A 278 -14.96 12.97 0.63
CA LYS A 278 -14.05 11.83 0.70
C LYS A 278 -13.61 11.52 2.14
N GLY A 279 -13.88 10.28 2.58
CA GLY A 279 -13.51 9.75 3.89
C GLY A 279 -14.59 9.89 4.97
N LYS A 280 -15.71 10.56 4.66
CA LYS A 280 -16.92 10.58 5.48
C LYS A 280 -18.04 9.95 4.63
N ASN A 281 -18.85 9.06 5.19
CA ASN A 281 -20.07 8.60 4.49
C ASN A 281 -21.15 9.68 4.56
N ASN A 282 -20.78 10.94 4.30
CA ASN A 282 -21.66 12.08 4.49
C ASN A 282 -21.53 13.06 3.32
N THR A 283 -22.65 13.67 2.98
CA THR A 283 -22.73 14.84 2.10
C THR A 283 -22.65 16.11 2.95
N MET A 284 -22.23 17.20 2.34
CA MET A 284 -22.25 18.53 2.93
C MET A 284 -22.93 19.48 1.97
N SER A 285 -23.99 20.14 2.45
CA SER A 285 -24.69 21.15 1.66
C SER A 285 -23.89 22.45 1.69
N LEU A 286 -23.47 22.92 0.52
CA LEU A 286 -22.71 24.15 0.33
C LEU A 286 -23.54 25.20 -0.41
N PRO A 287 -23.49 26.48 -0.01
CA PRO A 287 -24.07 27.55 -0.82
C PRO A 287 -23.31 27.70 -2.14
N ILE A 288 -24.03 27.93 -3.23
CA ILE A 288 -23.44 28.15 -4.56
C ILE A 288 -23.28 29.66 -4.78
N PRO A 289 -22.06 30.17 -5.04
CA PRO A 289 -21.85 31.58 -5.38
C PRO A 289 -22.67 31.97 -6.63
N PRO A 290 -23.20 33.21 -6.71
CA PRO A 290 -24.10 33.62 -7.81
C PRO A 290 -23.56 33.34 -9.22
N THR A 291 -22.30 33.69 -9.48
CA THR A 291 -21.64 33.45 -10.78
C THR A 291 -21.57 31.97 -11.13
N THR A 292 -21.29 31.11 -10.15
CA THR A 292 -21.23 29.66 -10.32
C THR A 292 -22.62 29.07 -10.46
N TYR A 293 -23.62 29.61 -9.77
CA TYR A 293 -25.01 29.18 -9.88
C TYR A 293 -25.54 29.38 -11.31
N HIS A 294 -25.37 30.58 -11.87
CA HIS A 294 -25.81 30.86 -13.24
C HIS A 294 -25.13 29.94 -14.25
N PHE A 295 -23.80 29.80 -14.14
CA PHE A 295 -23.06 28.90 -15.01
C PHE A 295 -23.51 27.44 -14.89
N VAL A 296 -23.68 26.91 -13.67
CA VAL A 296 -24.12 25.52 -13.43
C VAL A 296 -25.52 25.30 -14.00
N LYS A 297 -26.43 26.25 -13.84
CA LYS A 297 -27.78 26.17 -14.41
C LYS A 297 -27.72 26.10 -15.94
N ASP A 298 -27.01 27.04 -16.57
CA ASP A 298 -26.89 27.08 -18.02
C ASP A 298 -26.17 25.83 -18.56
N TYR A 299 -25.20 25.30 -17.82
CA TYR A 299 -24.51 24.06 -18.13
C TYR A 299 -25.47 22.85 -18.16
N ILE A 300 -26.34 22.73 -17.15
CA ILE A 300 -27.36 21.67 -17.08
C ILE A 300 -28.35 21.81 -18.23
N ASP A 301 -28.87 23.02 -18.44
CA ASP A 301 -29.90 23.29 -19.45
C ASP A 301 -29.36 23.04 -20.88
N SER A 302 -28.17 23.55 -21.21
CA SER A 302 -27.56 23.41 -22.55
C SER A 302 -27.10 22.00 -22.90
N ASN A 303 -26.85 21.14 -21.89
CA ASN A 303 -26.47 19.74 -22.10
C ASN A 303 -27.65 18.78 -21.87
N GLU A 304 -28.86 19.30 -21.62
CA GLU A 304 -30.10 18.52 -21.40
C GLU A 304 -29.97 17.43 -20.31
N LEU A 305 -29.16 17.70 -19.28
CA LEU A 305 -28.78 16.69 -18.29
C LEU A 305 -29.95 16.31 -17.37
N GLN A 306 -30.14 15.01 -17.17
CA GLN A 306 -31.17 14.46 -16.30
C GLN A 306 -30.68 14.30 -14.85
N ASN A 307 -31.63 14.25 -13.91
CA ASN A 307 -31.39 14.25 -12.46
C ASN A 307 -30.30 13.26 -11.97
N ASP A 308 -30.25 12.05 -12.53
CA ASP A 308 -29.31 11.01 -12.10
C ASP A 308 -27.96 11.01 -12.81
N GLU A 309 -27.79 11.89 -13.80
CA GLU A 309 -26.56 12.01 -14.58
C GLU A 309 -25.47 12.77 -13.81
N TYR A 310 -24.22 12.34 -14.02
CA TYR A 310 -23.05 13.01 -13.47
C TYR A 310 -22.74 14.26 -14.27
N LEU A 311 -22.58 15.41 -13.60
CA LEU A 311 -22.38 16.70 -14.27
C LEU A 311 -21.13 16.73 -15.16
N LEU A 312 -20.06 16.01 -14.81
CA LEU A 312 -18.86 15.92 -15.67
C LEU A 312 -18.91 14.81 -16.73
N GLY A 313 -19.96 13.99 -16.74
CA GLY A 313 -20.09 12.81 -17.61
C GLY A 313 -19.17 11.63 -17.23
N TYR A 314 -18.47 11.70 -16.10
CA TYR A 314 -17.64 10.62 -15.58
C TYR A 314 -18.38 9.88 -14.47
N LYS A 315 -18.51 8.55 -14.60
CA LYS A 315 -18.97 7.70 -13.49
C LYS A 315 -17.88 7.66 -12.41
N GLY A 316 -18.03 8.43 -11.32
CA GLY A 316 -17.38 8.44 -9.98
C GLY A 316 -15.93 7.94 -9.76
N ASN A 317 -15.50 6.88 -10.43
CA ASN A 317 -14.23 6.17 -10.25
C ASN A 317 -13.13 6.59 -11.24
N LYS A 318 -13.35 7.60 -12.08
CA LYS A 318 -12.41 8.01 -13.15
C LYS A 318 -11.53 9.21 -12.79
N ILE A 319 -10.98 9.24 -11.57
CA ILE A 319 -10.14 10.38 -11.13
C ILE A 319 -8.88 10.57 -11.96
N SER A 320 -8.24 9.48 -12.40
CA SER A 320 -7.10 9.55 -13.31
C SER A 320 -7.48 10.19 -14.65
N SER A 321 -8.65 9.87 -15.18
CA SER A 321 -9.16 10.47 -16.43
C SER A 321 -9.44 11.96 -16.27
N LEU A 322 -10.05 12.39 -15.16
CA LEU A 322 -10.29 13.81 -14.92
C LEU A 322 -8.97 14.57 -14.71
N SER A 323 -8.05 14.02 -13.93
CA SER A 323 -6.73 14.62 -13.72
C SER A 323 -5.95 14.73 -15.01
N LYS A 324 -5.99 13.72 -15.89
CA LYS A 324 -5.37 13.77 -17.21
C LYS A 324 -6.02 14.82 -18.09
N TYR A 325 -7.35 14.81 -18.19
CA TYR A 325 -8.11 15.79 -18.98
C TYR A 325 -7.80 17.23 -18.57
N PHE A 326 -7.76 17.50 -17.26
CA PHE A 326 -7.41 18.83 -16.76
C PHE A 326 -5.92 19.14 -16.93
N SER A 327 -5.03 18.15 -16.83
CA SER A 327 -3.60 18.35 -17.10
C SER A 327 -3.34 18.72 -18.55
N ASP A 328 -4.00 18.05 -19.51
CA ASP A 328 -3.89 18.33 -20.94
C ASP A 328 -4.38 19.76 -21.24
N PHE A 329 -5.41 20.21 -20.52
CA PHE A 329 -5.87 21.59 -20.58
C PHE A 329 -4.83 22.59 -20.05
N LEU A 330 -4.23 22.33 -18.87
CA LEU A 330 -3.18 23.17 -18.31
C LEU A 330 -1.97 23.28 -19.23
N TYR A 331 -1.59 22.22 -19.94
CA TYR A 331 -0.53 22.26 -20.95
C TYR A 331 -0.88 23.20 -22.11
N LYS A 332 -2.14 23.19 -22.58
CA LYS A 332 -2.58 24.09 -23.66
C LYS A 332 -2.53 25.56 -23.26
N CYS A 333 -2.78 25.84 -21.98
CA CYS A 333 -2.76 27.21 -21.45
C CYS A 333 -1.36 27.67 -21.01
N ASP A 334 -0.31 26.86 -21.18
CA ASP A 334 1.02 27.13 -20.63
C ASP A 334 1.02 27.40 -19.11
N LEU A 335 0.11 26.71 -18.38
CA LEU A 335 -0.05 26.84 -16.93
C LEU A 335 0.14 25.50 -16.21
N LYS A 336 0.75 24.53 -16.88
CA LYS A 336 1.03 23.23 -16.27
C LYS A 336 2.11 23.32 -15.20
N GLU A 337 3.08 24.21 -15.39
CA GLU A 337 4.14 24.49 -14.45
C GLU A 337 4.25 26.00 -14.31
N ILE A 338 4.45 26.47 -13.09
CA ILE A 338 4.56 27.90 -12.78
C ILE A 338 5.81 28.06 -11.92
N GLU A 339 6.64 29.03 -12.29
CA GLU A 339 7.79 29.42 -11.49
C GLU A 339 7.36 30.36 -10.36
N LYS A 340 7.83 30.07 -9.15
CA LYS A 340 7.71 30.97 -7.99
C LYS A 340 8.97 30.81 -7.16
N GLU A 341 9.60 31.93 -6.77
CA GLU A 341 10.82 31.93 -5.95
C GLU A 341 11.95 31.07 -6.57
N GLY A 342 12.09 31.06 -7.90
CA GLY A 342 13.09 30.26 -8.62
C GLY A 342 12.82 28.74 -8.64
N VAL A 343 11.62 28.31 -8.23
CA VAL A 343 11.20 26.90 -8.21
C VAL A 343 10.00 26.68 -9.12
N LEU A 344 10.04 25.62 -9.93
CA LEU A 344 8.93 25.20 -10.78
C LEU A 344 7.94 24.33 -10.00
N TYR A 345 6.67 24.75 -9.98
CA TYR A 345 5.57 24.04 -9.34
C TYR A 345 4.59 23.48 -10.38
N SER A 346 4.32 22.18 -10.32
CA SER A 346 3.32 21.55 -11.18
C SER A 346 1.90 21.84 -10.70
N ILE A 347 1.05 22.28 -11.61
CA ILE A 347 -0.35 22.63 -11.37
C ILE A 347 -1.26 21.44 -11.66
N SER A 348 -2.30 21.32 -10.85
CA SER A 348 -3.31 20.26 -10.88
C SER A 348 -4.66 20.77 -10.33
N LEU A 349 -5.68 19.91 -10.37
CA LEU A 349 -6.99 20.19 -9.76
C LEU A 349 -6.91 20.63 -8.28
N HIS A 350 -5.90 20.15 -7.55
CA HIS A 350 -5.74 20.51 -6.15
C HIS A 350 -5.27 21.96 -5.96
N ASN A 351 -4.58 22.54 -6.94
CA ASN A 351 -4.17 23.94 -6.91
C ASN A 351 -5.38 24.86 -7.08
N LEU A 352 -6.43 24.45 -7.80
CA LEU A 352 -7.70 25.21 -7.84
C LEU A 352 -8.33 25.34 -6.45
N ARG A 353 -8.38 24.23 -5.71
CA ARG A 353 -8.86 24.23 -4.32
C ARG A 353 -7.94 25.04 -3.40
N HIS A 354 -6.64 25.02 -3.64
CA HIS A 354 -5.68 25.84 -2.88
C HIS A 354 -5.92 27.33 -3.13
N THR A 355 -6.12 27.72 -4.39
CA THR A 355 -6.54 29.07 -4.79
C THR A 355 -7.81 29.52 -4.06
N PHE A 356 -8.86 28.67 -4.05
CA PHE A 356 -10.07 28.96 -3.28
C PHE A 356 -9.78 29.17 -1.79
N ALA A 357 -9.01 28.26 -1.17
CA ALA A 357 -8.71 28.32 0.25
C ALA A 357 -7.92 29.57 0.61
N TYR A 358 -6.95 29.96 -0.22
CA TYR A 358 -6.13 31.15 -0.04
C TYR A 358 -7.00 32.43 -0.01
N ASN A 359 -7.90 32.56 -0.97
CA ASN A 359 -8.81 33.72 -1.07
C ASN A 359 -9.88 33.70 0.03
N ALA A 360 -10.41 32.52 0.34
CA ALA A 360 -11.42 32.35 1.39
C ALA A 360 -10.86 32.66 2.79
N LEU A 361 -9.58 32.34 3.06
CA LEU A 361 -8.94 32.67 4.33
C LEU A 361 -8.91 34.18 4.59
N GLU A 362 -8.66 34.98 3.56
CA GLU A 362 -8.71 36.45 3.65
C GLU A 362 -10.11 36.95 3.96
N LYS A 363 -11.07 36.44 3.19
CA LYS A 363 -12.42 36.98 3.17
C LYS A 363 -13.29 36.52 4.35
N PHE A 364 -13.07 35.30 4.82
CA PHE A 364 -13.98 34.62 5.75
C PHE A 364 -13.30 34.06 7.01
N GLY A 365 -11.97 34.10 7.07
CA GLY A 365 -11.19 33.54 8.18
C GLY A 365 -11.12 32.00 8.20
N LEU A 366 -10.35 31.47 9.16
CA LEU A 366 -10.00 30.05 9.26
C LEU A 366 -11.20 29.11 9.44
N ILE A 367 -12.10 29.44 10.37
CA ILE A 367 -13.23 28.58 10.75
C ILE A 367 -14.19 28.40 9.58
N THR A 368 -14.61 29.51 8.97
CA THR A 368 -15.54 29.50 7.83
C THR A 368 -14.92 28.79 6.63
N THR A 369 -13.65 29.09 6.32
CA THR A 369 -12.93 28.42 5.23
C THR A 369 -12.82 26.91 5.47
N SER A 370 -12.52 26.47 6.69
CA SER A 370 -12.49 25.05 7.05
C SER A 370 -13.83 24.35 6.81
N ARG A 371 -14.93 25.02 7.16
CA ARG A 371 -16.29 24.52 6.91
C ARG A 371 -16.60 24.44 5.41
N LEU A 372 -16.31 25.49 4.64
CA LEU A 372 -16.50 25.50 3.18
C LEU A 372 -15.69 24.39 2.48
N LEU A 373 -14.47 24.14 2.94
CA LEU A 373 -13.62 23.07 2.44
C LEU A 373 -14.05 21.67 2.89
N GLY A 374 -14.96 21.55 3.85
CA GLY A 374 -15.43 20.28 4.42
C GLY A 374 -14.36 19.53 5.21
N HIS A 375 -13.45 20.25 5.87
CA HIS A 375 -12.42 19.62 6.71
C HIS A 375 -12.99 19.06 8.00
N ALA A 376 -12.35 18.02 8.52
CA ALA A 376 -12.77 17.41 9.78
C ALA A 376 -12.38 18.28 10.99
N THR A 377 -11.26 19.00 10.88
CA THR A 377 -10.75 19.92 11.89
C THR A 377 -10.17 21.16 11.20
N THR A 378 -10.15 22.29 11.92
CA THR A 378 -9.54 23.54 11.46
C THR A 378 -8.04 23.40 11.22
N GLN A 379 -7.37 22.52 11.97
CA GLN A 379 -5.94 22.26 11.86
C GLN A 379 -5.50 21.78 10.47
N ILE A 380 -6.37 21.08 9.73
CA ILE A 380 -6.11 20.72 8.33
C ILE A 380 -6.02 21.99 7.47
N THR A 381 -6.90 22.97 7.70
CA THR A 381 -6.87 24.23 6.95
C THR A 381 -5.63 25.05 7.34
N GLU A 382 -5.30 25.08 8.62
CA GLU A 382 -4.15 25.78 9.17
C GLU A 382 -2.83 25.28 8.55
N GLN A 383 -2.58 23.97 8.63
CA GLN A 383 -1.33 23.33 8.19
C GLN A 383 -1.12 23.33 6.67
N HIS A 384 -2.17 23.45 5.87
CA HIS A 384 -2.07 23.29 4.40
C HIS A 384 -2.36 24.55 3.60
N TYR A 385 -2.85 25.61 4.23
CA TYR A 385 -3.25 26.83 3.50
C TYR A 385 -2.89 28.10 4.27
N LEU A 386 -3.11 28.13 5.60
CA LEU A 386 -2.78 29.32 6.39
C LEU A 386 -1.27 29.49 6.54
N GLN A 387 -0.52 28.41 6.74
CA GLN A 387 0.95 28.47 6.78
C GLN A 387 1.54 28.98 5.47
N ASP A 388 1.07 28.45 4.33
CA ASP A 388 1.50 28.92 3.00
C ASP A 388 1.20 30.41 2.80
N LYS A 389 -0.01 30.84 3.17
CA LYS A 389 -0.41 32.26 3.10
C LYS A 389 0.38 33.16 4.02
N SER A 390 0.64 32.72 5.25
CA SER A 390 1.45 33.48 6.20
C SER A 390 2.88 33.64 5.69
N ARG A 391 3.45 32.59 5.09
CA ARG A 391 4.79 32.63 4.50
C ARG A 391 4.84 33.58 3.31
N ASP A 392 3.88 33.49 2.41
CA ASP A 392 3.79 34.39 1.24
C ASP A 392 3.65 35.86 1.67
N LEU A 393 2.81 36.13 2.69
CA LEU A 393 2.66 37.47 3.26
C LEU A 393 3.99 37.96 3.85
N LEU A 394 4.66 37.14 4.66
CA LEU A 394 5.95 37.49 5.27
C LEU A 394 7.02 37.82 4.23
N ASN A 395 7.07 37.08 3.12
CA ASN A 395 7.99 37.37 2.02
C ASN A 395 7.65 38.71 1.36
N SER A 396 6.36 38.99 1.14
CA SER A 396 5.93 40.25 0.49
C SER A 396 6.06 41.51 1.36
N LEU A 397 6.21 41.39 2.69
CA LEU A 397 6.22 42.55 3.59
C LEU A 397 7.39 43.52 3.34
N TYR A 398 8.49 43.03 2.76
CA TYR A 398 9.70 43.82 2.49
C TYR A 398 10.11 43.80 1.01
N ASP A 399 9.30 43.20 0.14
CA ASP A 399 9.51 43.21 -1.32
C ASP A 399 8.97 44.49 -1.98
N GLU A 400 8.22 45.34 -1.24
CA GLU A 400 7.93 46.70 -1.70
C GLU A 400 9.19 47.55 -1.57
N GLU A 401 9.70 48.05 -2.70
CA GLU A 401 10.83 48.99 -2.83
C GLU A 401 10.61 50.37 -2.15
N GLU A 402 9.80 50.44 -1.09
CA GLU A 402 9.55 51.65 -0.28
C GLU A 402 10.06 51.50 1.16
N TYR A 403 11.33 51.10 1.32
CA TYR A 403 12.11 51.36 2.53
C TYR A 403 13.52 51.85 2.25
#